data_AF-A0AAE4SB33-F1
#
_entry.id   AF-A0AAE4SB33-F1
#
_cell.length_a   1.000
_cell.length_b   1.000
_cell.length_c   1.000
_cell.angle_alpha   90.00
_cell.angle_beta   90.00
_cell.angle_gamma   90.00
#
_symmetry.space_group_name_H-M   'P 1'
#
loop_
_entity.id
_entity.type
_entity.pdbx_description
1 polymer ?
#
loop_
_entity_poly.entity_id
_entity_poly.type
_entity_poly.pdbx_seq_one_letter_code
_entity_poly.pdbx_strand_id
1 'polypeptide(L)'
;MRLEQLPPTPDKSEFVKILLKALDNVRSDHAATATASAAATPAVTDEQLLALIIELSGKKGAPIADVVTRAAKLGLGEKDTKAALARLMEEGECYTPTTELIKIA
;
A
#
# COMPACT_ATOMS: atom_id res chain seq x y z
N MET A 1 -50.82 -11.93 28.23
CA MET A 1 -50.02 -12.23 27.02
C MET A 1 -48.74 -11.42 27.10
N ARG A 2 -47.59 -12.08 27.28
CA ARG A 2 -46.28 -11.44 27.47
C ARG A 2 -45.64 -11.37 26.08
N LEU A 3 -45.59 -10.18 25.49
CA LEU A 3 -44.93 -9.96 24.20
C LEU A 3 -43.42 -10.08 24.41
N GLU A 4 -42.81 -11.11 23.83
CA GLU A 4 -41.36 -11.25 23.71
C GLU A 4 -40.82 -10.06 22.91
N GLN A 5 -40.11 -9.15 23.59
CA GLN A 5 -39.32 -8.13 22.91
C GLN A 5 -38.11 -8.81 22.27
N LEU A 6 -38.20 -9.03 20.95
CA LEU A 6 -37.06 -9.41 20.11
C LEU A 6 -35.95 -8.36 20.29
N PRO A 7 -34.68 -8.74 20.51
CA PRO A 7 -33.61 -7.78 20.73
C PRO A 7 -33.52 -6.81 19.53
N PRO A 8 -33.25 -5.51 19.78
CA PRO A 8 -33.11 -4.54 18.71
C PRO A 8 -31.99 -4.99 17.78
N THR A 9 -32.34 -5.23 16.51
CA THR A 9 -31.34 -5.48 15.47
C THR A 9 -30.39 -4.29 15.47
N PRO A 10 -29.07 -4.52 15.55
CA PRO A 10 -28.11 -3.42 15.60
C PRO A 10 -28.34 -2.50 14.41
N ASP A 11 -28.56 -1.22 14.71
CA ASP A 11 -28.74 -0.20 13.69
C ASP A 11 -27.49 -0.17 12.80
N LYS A 12 -27.65 0.03 11.49
CA LYS A 12 -26.51 -0.08 10.53
C LYS A 12 -25.34 0.83 10.93
N SER A 13 -25.65 1.95 11.57
CA SER A 13 -24.67 2.90 12.11
C SER A 13 -23.81 2.31 13.24
N GLU A 14 -24.39 1.48 14.10
CA GLU A 14 -23.66 0.81 15.19
C GLU A 14 -22.76 -0.30 14.62
N PHE A 15 -23.25 -1.04 13.61
CA PHE A 15 -22.44 -2.03 12.91
C PHE A 15 -21.22 -1.40 12.23
N VAL A 16 -21.40 -0.26 11.56
CA VAL A 16 -20.31 0.48 10.92
C VAL A 16 -19.27 0.96 11.95
N LYS A 17 -19.70 1.45 13.12
CA LYS A 17 -18.76 1.85 14.19
C LYS A 17 -17.96 0.68 14.74
N ILE A 18 -18.62 -0.46 14.95
CA ILE A 18 -17.96 -1.68 15.43
C ILE A 18 -16.95 -2.17 14.39
N LEU A 19 -17.32 -2.13 13.10
CA LEU A 19 -16.44 -2.52 11.99
C LEU A 19 -15.22 -1.60 11.87
N LEU A 20 -15.42 -0.28 11.96
CA LEU A 20 -14.33 0.71 11.95
C LEU A 20 -13.38 0.52 13.14
N LYS A 21 -13.93 0.25 14.33
CA LYS A 21 -13.13 0.04 15.54
C LYS A 21 -12.35 -1.28 15.52
N ALA A 22 -12.91 -2.33 14.93
CA ALA A 22 -12.21 -3.58 14.71
C ALA A 22 -11.06 -3.43 13.68
N LEU A 23 -11.28 -2.67 12.60
CA LEU A 23 -10.25 -2.37 11.60
C LEU A 23 -9.07 -1.57 12.18
N ASP A 24 -9.35 -0.61 13.06
CA ASP A 24 -8.31 0.22 13.71
C ASP A 24 -7.41 -0.62 14.65
N ASN A 25 -7.99 -1.58 15.37
CA ASN A 25 -7.25 -2.52 16.20
C ASN A 25 -6.34 -3.46 15.38
N VAL A 26 -6.81 -3.96 14.24
CA VAL A 26 -6.00 -4.82 13.34
C VAL A 26 -4.82 -4.03 12.76
N ARG A 27 -5.02 -2.74 12.45
CA ARG A 27 -3.96 -1.88 11.95
C ARG A 27 -2.90 -1.57 13.00
N SER A 28 -3.29 -1.48 14.27
CA SER A 28 -2.40 -1.23 15.39
C SER A 28 -1.59 -2.47 15.81
N ASP A 29 -2.11 -3.69 15.60
CA ASP A 29 -1.39 -4.94 15.85
C ASP A 29 -0.28 -5.22 14.82
N HIS A 30 -0.38 -4.62 13.63
CA HIS A 30 0.59 -4.77 12.55
C HIS A 30 1.88 -3.94 12.70
N ALA A 31 2.02 -3.15 13.78
CA ALA A 31 3.26 -2.42 14.08
C ALA A 31 4.29 -3.27 14.84
N ALA A 32 3.90 -4.44 15.37
CA ALA A 32 4.75 -5.23 16.27
C ALA A 32 5.38 -6.49 15.64
N THR A 33 5.16 -6.76 14.34
CA THR A 33 5.73 -7.94 13.70
C THR A 33 6.26 -7.60 12.31
N ALA A 34 7.37 -6.87 12.30
CA ALA A 34 8.32 -6.89 11.20
C ALA A 34 8.90 -8.30 11.09
N THR A 35 8.21 -9.19 10.39
CA THR A 35 8.71 -10.34 9.59
C THR A 35 7.54 -11.28 9.32
N ALA A 36 7.35 -11.60 8.03
CA ALA A 36 6.42 -12.59 7.48
C ALA A 36 4.94 -12.19 7.28
N SER A 37 4.59 -12.16 6.00
CA SER A 37 3.27 -12.51 5.42
C SER A 37 2.23 -11.39 5.28
N ALA A 38 2.37 -10.64 4.19
CA ALA A 38 1.35 -10.52 3.13
C ALA A 38 -0.11 -10.65 3.60
N ALA A 39 -0.67 -9.58 4.16
CA ALA A 39 -2.10 -9.43 4.40
C ALA A 39 -2.74 -8.47 3.38
N ALA A 40 -3.11 -9.06 2.24
CA ALA A 40 -4.30 -8.75 1.42
C ALA A 40 -4.81 -7.30 1.35
N THR A 41 -4.09 -6.49 0.58
CA THR A 41 -4.68 -5.68 -0.50
C THR A 41 -3.86 -6.01 -1.76
N PRO A 42 -4.33 -5.80 -3.00
CA PRO A 42 -3.42 -5.83 -4.16
C PRO A 42 -2.52 -4.59 -4.09
N ALA A 43 -1.71 -4.51 -3.04
CA ALA A 43 -0.66 -3.53 -2.91
C ALA A 43 0.42 -3.98 -3.90
N VAL A 44 0.77 -3.08 -4.81
CA VAL A 44 1.94 -3.25 -5.67
C VAL A 44 3.12 -3.58 -4.75
N THR A 45 3.70 -4.76 -4.94
CA THR A 45 4.84 -5.21 -4.15
C THR A 45 6.10 -4.48 -4.59
N ASP A 46 7.12 -4.49 -3.75
CA ASP A 46 8.41 -3.88 -4.03
C ASP A 46 9.03 -4.49 -5.31
N GLU A 47 8.89 -5.81 -5.54
CA GLU A 47 9.36 -6.44 -6.78
C GLU A 47 8.59 -5.99 -8.02
N GLN A 48 7.27 -5.73 -7.91
CA GLN A 48 6.47 -5.19 -9.01
C GLN A 48 6.87 -3.76 -9.33
N LEU A 49 7.22 -2.97 -8.31
CA LEU A 49 7.69 -1.60 -8.49
C LEU A 49 9.08 -1.57 -9.14
N LEU A 50 9.98 -2.48 -8.76
CA LEU A 50 11.27 -2.65 -9.43
C LEU A 50 11.10 -3.13 -10.87
N ALA A 51 10.21 -4.08 -11.13
CA ALA A 51 9.89 -4.52 -12.48
C ALA A 51 9.37 -3.37 -13.35
N LEU A 52 8.53 -2.50 -12.78
CA LEU A 52 8.08 -1.26 -13.44
C LEU A 52 9.23 -0.31 -13.76
N ILE A 53 10.15 -0.11 -12.82
CA ILE A 53 11.34 0.72 -13.04
C ILE A 53 12.22 0.12 -14.13
N ILE A 54 12.35 -1.21 -14.22
CA ILE A 54 13.09 -1.89 -15.28
C ILE A 54 12.40 -1.70 -16.63
N GLU A 55 11.08 -1.92 -16.70
CA GLU A 55 10.29 -1.76 -17.94
C GLU A 55 10.37 -0.34 -18.48
N LEU A 56 10.30 0.66 -17.58
CA LEU A 56 10.37 2.07 -17.92
C LEU A 56 11.80 2.59 -18.07
N SER A 57 12.80 1.84 -17.59
CA SER A 57 14.21 2.26 -17.66
C SER A 57 14.76 2.10 -19.06
N GLY A 58 15.03 3.24 -19.70
CA GLY A 58 15.93 3.28 -20.84
C GLY A 58 17.41 3.30 -20.41
N LYS A 59 18.30 3.70 -21.33
CA LYS A 59 19.74 3.85 -21.04
C LYS A 59 20.03 4.76 -19.84
N LYS A 60 19.19 5.79 -19.63
CA LYS A 60 19.35 6.81 -18.59
C LYS A 60 18.56 6.53 -17.30
N GLY A 61 17.73 5.49 -17.29
CA GLY A 61 16.78 5.20 -16.20
C GLY A 61 15.33 5.53 -16.54
N ALA A 62 14.45 5.25 -15.59
CA ALA A 62 13.02 5.47 -15.69
C ALA A 62 12.64 6.86 -15.16
N PRO A 63 11.74 7.59 -15.82
CA PRO A 63 11.19 8.83 -15.27
C PRO A 63 10.35 8.52 -14.03
N ILE A 64 10.62 9.19 -12.91
CA ILE A 64 9.88 8.98 -11.65
C ILE A 64 8.39 9.25 -11.86
N ALA A 65 8.04 10.26 -12.66
CA ALA A 65 6.65 10.58 -13.00
C ALA A 65 5.94 9.43 -13.74
N ASP A 66 6.65 8.73 -14.65
CA ASP A 66 6.08 7.58 -15.37
C ASP A 66 5.90 6.39 -14.43
N VAL A 67 6.86 6.13 -13.54
CA VAL A 67 6.78 5.08 -12.52
C VAL A 67 5.58 5.32 -11.62
N VAL A 68 5.41 6.54 -11.10
CA VAL A 68 4.26 6.94 -10.28
C VAL A 68 2.95 6.78 -11.04
N THR A 69 2.89 7.22 -12.30
CA THR A 69 1.68 7.10 -13.13
C THR A 69 1.30 5.65 -13.37
N ARG A 70 2.27 4.77 -13.58
CA ARG A 70 2.03 3.34 -13.82
C ARG A 70 1.68 2.60 -12.54
N ALA A 71 2.34 2.92 -11.43
CA ALA A 71 1.99 2.43 -10.10
C ALA A 71 0.56 2.82 -9.71
N ALA A 72 0.13 4.05 -10.03
CA ALA A 72 -1.25 4.49 -9.85
C ALA A 72 -2.26 3.67 -10.65
N LYS A 73 -1.93 3.27 -11.89
CA LYS A 73 -2.77 2.36 -12.70
C LYS A 73 -2.89 0.97 -12.09
N LEU A 74 -1.91 0.54 -11.31
CA LEU A 74 -1.92 -0.71 -10.56
C LEU A 74 -2.59 -0.58 -9.17
N GLY A 75 -3.05 0.61 -8.80
CA GLY A 75 -3.72 0.88 -7.52
C GLY A 75 -2.80 1.37 -6.40
N LEU A 76 -1.52 1.66 -6.68
CA LEU A 76 -0.61 2.27 -5.71
C LEU A 76 -0.66 3.80 -5.82
N GLY A 77 -1.11 4.48 -4.76
CA GLY A 77 -1.17 5.94 -4.74
C GLY A 77 0.21 6.59 -4.88
N GLU A 78 0.26 7.86 -5.30
CA GLU A 78 1.53 8.58 -5.47
C GLU A 78 2.36 8.63 -4.19
N LYS A 79 1.71 8.90 -3.05
CA LYS A 79 2.39 8.97 -1.74
C LYS A 79 3.00 7.62 -1.36
N ASP A 80 2.25 6.54 -1.57
CA ASP A 80 2.70 5.18 -1.27
C ASP A 80 3.80 4.73 -2.23
N THR A 81 3.70 5.11 -3.51
CA THR A 81 4.75 4.87 -4.50
C THR A 81 6.04 5.56 -4.10
N LYS A 82 6.00 6.85 -3.74
CA LYS A 82 7.18 7.59 -3.28
C LYS A 82 7.78 6.99 -2.02
N ALA A 83 6.95 6.54 -1.08
CA ALA A 83 7.42 5.87 0.13
C ALA A 83 8.09 4.51 -0.16
N ALA A 84 7.55 3.73 -1.10
CA ALA A 84 8.14 2.48 -1.55
C ALA A 84 9.47 2.72 -2.27
N LEU A 85 9.53 3.71 -3.18
CA LEU A 85 10.78 4.12 -3.84
C LEU A 85 11.84 4.56 -2.83
N ALA A 86 11.48 5.36 -1.83
CA ALA A 86 12.42 5.78 -0.79
C ALA A 86 12.99 4.59 -0.03
N ARG A 87 12.13 3.62 0.34
CA ARG A 87 12.57 2.39 1.02
C ARG A 87 13.51 1.56 0.15
N LEU A 88 13.17 1.34 -1.12
CA LEU A 88 14.01 0.62 -2.08
C LEU A 88 15.37 1.31 -2.28
N MET A 89 15.43 2.64 -2.17
CA MET A 89 16.69 3.38 -2.20
C MET A 89 17.51 3.20 -0.92
N GLU A 90 16.87 3.15 0.24
CA GLU A 90 17.53 2.86 1.52
C GLU A 90 18.07 1.43 1.56
N GLU A 91 17.35 0.47 0.98
CA GLU A 91 17.76 -0.94 0.84
C GLU A 91 18.85 -1.13 -0.24
N GLY A 92 19.09 -0.12 -1.07
CA GLY A 92 20.09 -0.16 -2.14
C GLY A 92 19.65 -0.91 -3.39
N GLU A 93 18.36 -1.18 -3.55
CA GLU A 93 17.80 -1.83 -4.75
C GLU A 93 17.67 -0.86 -5.93
N CYS A 94 17.53 0.45 -5.65
CA CYS A 94 17.50 1.48 -6.67
C CYS A 94 18.16 2.79 -6.22
N TYR A 95 18.43 3.67 -7.17
CA TYR A 95 19.02 4.99 -6.94
C TYR A 95 18.49 6.01 -7.94
N THR A 96 18.60 7.30 -7.58
CA THR A 96 18.21 8.42 -8.45
C THR A 96 19.44 9.08 -9.05
N PRO A 97 19.83 8.75 -10.31
CA PRO A 97 20.96 9.42 -10.97
C PRO A 97 20.73 10.92 -11.17
N THR A 98 19.47 11.35 -11.24
CA THR A 98 19.05 12.76 -11.27
C THR A 98 17.75 12.89 -10.48
N THR A 99 17.32 14.10 -10.18
CA THR A 99 16.07 14.37 -9.43
C THR A 99 14.79 13.86 -10.11
N GLU A 100 14.84 13.56 -11.41
CA GLU A 100 13.67 13.14 -12.19
C GLU A 100 13.75 11.68 -12.66
N LEU A 101 14.88 11.02 -12.47
CA LEU A 101 15.14 9.66 -12.97
C LEU A 101 15.47 8.71 -11.82
N ILE A 102 15.05 7.46 -11.98
CA ILE A 102 15.35 6.35 -11.08
C ILE A 102 15.90 5.16 -11.87
N LYS A 103 16.88 4.46 -11.30
CA LYS A 103 17.49 3.25 -11.86
C LYS A 103 17.61 2.18 -10.79
N ILE A 104 17.51 0.92 -11.20
CA ILE A 104 17.92 -0.22 -10.37
C ILE A 104 19.44 -0.17 -10.17
N ALA A 105 19.91 -0.53 -8.99
CA ALA A 105 21.32 -0.62 -8.62
C ALA A 105 22.10 -1.65 -9.45
#